data_AF-A0A7Y0JG90-F1
#
_entry.id   AF-A0A7Y0JG90-F1
#
_cell.length_a   1.000
_cell.length_b   1.000
_cell.length_c   1.000
_cell.angle_alpha   90.00
_cell.angle_beta   90.00
_cell.angle_gamma   90.00
#
_symmetry.space_group_name_H-M   'P 1'
#
loop_
_entity.id
_entity.type
_entity.pdbx_description
1 polymer ?
#
loop_
_entity_poly.entity_id
_entity_poly.type
_entity_poly.pdbx_seq_one_letter_code
_entity_poly.pdbx_strand_id
1 'polypeptide(L)'
;MAAAGLVGALALTACDSGGGSDSPAGAHSGSGAASGSGPDGSTAPGATGSASASGGAGSGGSAKDAALSGSWLATTGGKEVVLIVNGGKAALFSTDRTTCAGSTAEEGGKHVLRLSACKTRTTGTVDSVNKTTLRVTWEGGLGTETYTRAEGGAIPSGLPTASLGS
;
A
#
# COMPACT_ATOMS: atom_id res chain seq x y z
N MET A 1 32.13 -27.86 -23.84
CA MET A 1 31.20 -27.94 -24.98
C MET A 1 29.80 -28.14 -24.39
N ALA A 2 28.78 -27.30 -24.54
CA ALA A 2 28.54 -26.15 -25.40
C ALA A 2 27.69 -25.13 -24.62
N ALA A 3 27.93 -23.83 -24.84
CA ALA A 3 27.13 -22.73 -24.31
C ALA A 3 26.32 -22.15 -25.48
N ALA A 4 25.00 -22.04 -25.32
CA ALA A 4 24.13 -21.38 -26.27
C ALA A 4 23.52 -20.14 -25.58
N GLY A 5 23.99 -18.96 -25.98
CA GLY A 5 23.43 -17.68 -25.58
C GLY A 5 22.36 -17.24 -26.58
N LEU A 6 21.22 -16.77 -26.09
CA LEU A 6 20.20 -16.10 -26.89
C LEU A 6 20.26 -14.59 -26.61
N VAL A 7 20.66 -13.82 -27.62
CA VAL A 7 20.66 -12.36 -27.60
C VAL A 7 19.32 -11.89 -28.18
N GLY A 8 18.46 -11.32 -27.35
CA GLY A 8 17.22 -10.67 -27.76
C GLY A 8 17.42 -9.16 -27.88
N ALA A 9 17.34 -8.63 -29.09
CA ALA A 9 17.35 -7.18 -29.34
C ALA A 9 15.94 -6.61 -29.07
N LEU A 10 15.81 -5.71 -28.09
CA LEU A 10 14.62 -4.88 -27.91
C LEU A 10 14.70 -3.69 -28.86
N ALA A 11 13.87 -3.68 -29.90
CA ALA A 11 13.61 -2.47 -30.68
C ALA A 11 12.59 -1.60 -29.93
N LEU A 12 13.04 -0.47 -29.37
CA LEU A 12 12.17 0.56 -28.82
C LEU A 12 11.60 1.38 -29.99
N THR A 13 10.35 1.09 -30.36
CA THR A 13 9.60 1.94 -31.29
C THR A 13 9.27 3.26 -30.59
N ALA A 14 9.99 4.30 -30.96
CA ALA A 14 9.63 5.68 -30.71
C ALA A 14 8.30 5.99 -31.43
N CYS A 15 7.32 6.50 -30.69
CA CYS A 15 6.13 7.16 -31.22
C CYS A 15 6.01 8.44 -30.37
N ASP A 16 6.66 9.51 -30.80
CA ASP A 16 6.22 10.51 -31.78
C ASP A 16 5.55 11.69 -31.08
N SER A 17 6.24 12.82 -31.20
CA SER A 17 5.83 14.13 -30.74
C SER A 17 4.96 14.76 -31.82
N GLY A 18 3.75 15.19 -31.50
CA GLY A 18 3.09 16.21 -32.31
C GLY A 18 1.58 16.24 -32.24
N GLY A 19 1.03 17.45 -32.07
CA GLY A 19 -0.34 17.75 -32.48
C GLY A 19 -1.13 18.58 -31.49
N GLY A 20 -0.85 19.89 -31.42
CA GLY A 20 -1.78 20.86 -30.83
C GLY A 20 -2.98 21.11 -31.75
N SER A 21 -4.09 21.58 -31.17
CA SER A 21 -4.60 22.94 -31.40
C SER A 21 -6.08 23.09 -31.02
N ASP A 22 -6.29 24.11 -30.19
CA ASP A 22 -7.37 25.10 -30.16
C ASP A 22 -8.80 24.80 -29.66
N SER A 23 -9.30 25.84 -28.98
CA SER A 23 -10.51 25.93 -28.14
C SER A 23 -11.76 26.32 -28.96
N PRO A 24 -12.98 26.50 -28.38
CA PRO A 24 -13.28 27.72 -27.61
C PRO A 24 -14.31 27.62 -26.45
N ALA A 25 -14.19 28.60 -25.55
CA ALA A 25 -15.22 29.37 -24.83
C ALA A 25 -16.12 28.71 -23.75
N GLY A 26 -16.07 29.27 -22.53
CA GLY A 26 -17.15 29.12 -21.55
C GLY A 26 -16.89 29.56 -20.09
N ALA A 27 -16.39 30.79 -19.90
CA ALA A 27 -16.48 31.68 -18.73
C ALA A 27 -16.85 31.13 -17.32
N HIS A 28 -15.98 31.42 -16.34
CA HIS A 28 -16.38 32.11 -15.09
C HIS A 28 -15.14 32.60 -14.31
N SER A 29 -15.33 33.75 -13.69
CA SER A 29 -14.35 34.73 -13.21
C SER A 29 -13.56 34.29 -11.98
N GLY A 30 -12.30 34.74 -11.92
CA GLY A 30 -11.46 34.71 -10.72
C GLY A 30 -10.39 35.80 -10.80
N SER A 31 -10.73 37.00 -10.37
CA SER A 31 -9.79 38.11 -10.14
C SER A 31 -8.90 37.81 -8.94
N GLY A 32 -7.58 37.92 -9.12
CA GLY A 32 -6.59 37.86 -8.03
C GLY A 32 -5.17 37.93 -8.58
N ALA A 33 -4.64 39.14 -8.69
CA ALA A 33 -3.28 39.41 -9.14
C ALA A 33 -2.24 39.09 -8.04
N ALA A 34 -1.14 38.44 -8.43
CA ALA A 34 0.18 38.65 -7.82
C ALA A 34 1.26 38.21 -8.82
N SER A 35 2.00 39.19 -9.34
CA SER A 35 3.26 38.98 -10.07
C SER A 35 4.40 38.79 -9.07
N GLY A 36 5.33 37.89 -9.37
CA GLY A 36 6.58 37.75 -8.63
C GLY A 36 7.52 36.75 -9.33
N SER A 37 8.44 37.28 -10.12
CA SER A 37 9.49 36.56 -10.85
C SER A 37 10.61 36.06 -9.94
N GLY A 38 11.22 34.92 -10.30
CA GLY A 38 12.52 34.49 -9.78
C GLY A 38 12.88 33.05 -10.20
N PRO A 39 13.97 32.84 -10.98
CA PRO A 39 14.41 31.53 -11.43
C PRO A 39 15.42 30.86 -10.47
N ASP A 40 15.84 29.66 -10.85
CA ASP A 40 17.01 28.90 -10.39
C ASP A 40 16.82 27.86 -9.26
N GLY A 41 16.75 26.60 -9.70
CA GLY A 41 17.72 25.59 -9.27
C GLY A 41 17.47 24.86 -7.96
N SER A 42 16.88 23.66 -8.04
CA SER A 42 17.43 22.43 -7.43
C SER A 42 16.55 21.22 -7.75
N THR A 43 17.08 20.33 -8.59
CA THR A 43 16.54 19.01 -8.91
C THR A 43 16.59 18.10 -7.69
N ALA A 44 15.47 17.86 -7.04
CA ALA A 44 15.28 16.69 -6.19
C ALA A 44 14.77 15.53 -7.08
N PRO A 45 15.31 14.29 -6.97
CA PRO A 45 14.70 13.15 -7.64
C PRO A 45 13.33 12.88 -7.02
N GLY A 46 12.28 13.24 -7.76
CA GLY A 46 10.94 12.75 -7.47
C GLY A 46 10.94 11.24 -7.64
N ALA A 47 10.89 10.50 -6.54
CA ALA A 47 10.52 9.09 -6.58
C ALA A 47 9.03 9.02 -6.92
N THR A 48 8.71 9.09 -8.22
CA THR A 48 7.41 8.70 -8.77
C THR A 48 7.25 7.19 -8.58
N GLY A 49 6.76 6.80 -7.42
CA GLY A 49 6.35 5.45 -7.08
C GLY A 49 4.86 5.38 -6.79
N SER A 50 4.02 6.03 -7.58
CA SER A 50 2.56 5.83 -7.51
C SER A 50 2.21 4.48 -8.12
N ALA A 51 2.34 3.42 -7.34
CA ALA A 51 1.59 2.20 -7.60
C ALA A 51 0.13 2.45 -7.18
N SER A 52 -0.62 3.19 -7.99
CA SER A 52 -2.07 3.13 -7.96
C SER A 52 -2.45 1.76 -8.48
N ALA A 53 -2.64 0.80 -7.57
CA ALA A 53 -3.37 -0.41 -7.89
C ALA A 53 -4.83 0.02 -8.15
N SER A 54 -5.13 0.35 -9.41
CA SER A 54 -6.51 0.45 -9.87
C SER A 54 -7.14 -0.93 -9.65
N GLY A 55 -8.00 -1.02 -8.64
CA GLY A 55 -8.68 -2.25 -8.27
C GLY A 55 -9.43 -2.80 -9.48
N GLY A 56 -9.03 -4.00 -9.91
CA GLY A 56 -9.88 -4.82 -10.77
C GLY A 56 -11.16 -5.12 -10.01
N ALA A 57 -12.29 -4.73 -10.58
CA ALA A 57 -13.61 -4.97 -10.02
C ALA A 57 -13.91 -6.47 -9.99
N GLY A 58 -13.51 -7.14 -8.91
CA GLY A 58 -14.09 -8.41 -8.50
C GLY A 58 -15.42 -8.13 -7.82
N SER A 59 -16.51 -8.11 -8.60
CA SER A 59 -17.86 -7.99 -8.04
C SER A 59 -18.22 -9.26 -7.28
N GLY A 60 -18.16 -9.19 -5.94
CA GLY A 60 -18.60 -10.27 -5.05
C GLY A 60 -18.26 -10.12 -3.57
N GLY A 61 -17.74 -8.98 -3.11
CA GLY A 61 -17.37 -8.77 -1.70
C GLY A 61 -18.49 -8.16 -0.86
N SER A 62 -18.70 -8.69 0.35
CA SER A 62 -19.61 -8.13 1.35
C SER A 62 -19.07 -6.80 1.89
N ALA A 63 -19.93 -5.98 2.52
CA ALA A 63 -19.50 -4.72 3.15
C ALA A 63 -18.37 -4.91 4.20
N LYS A 64 -18.34 -6.07 4.88
CA LYS A 64 -17.25 -6.43 5.81
C LYS A 64 -15.93 -6.69 5.08
N ASP A 65 -15.97 -7.33 3.91
CA ASP A 65 -14.77 -7.56 3.08
C ASP A 65 -14.18 -6.25 2.59
N ALA A 66 -15.05 -5.31 2.20
CA ALA A 66 -14.65 -3.97 1.82
C ALA A 66 -14.02 -3.21 3.00
N ALA A 67 -14.59 -3.34 4.21
CA ALA A 67 -14.04 -2.71 5.41
C ALA A 67 -12.67 -3.27 5.80
N LEU A 68 -12.44 -4.58 5.63
CA LEU A 68 -11.17 -5.22 5.96
C LEU A 68 -10.06 -4.94 4.93
N SER A 69 -10.42 -4.74 3.67
CA SER A 69 -9.46 -4.46 2.62
C SER A 69 -8.67 -3.17 2.90
N GLY A 70 -7.34 -3.21 2.70
CA GLY A 70 -6.44 -2.09 2.91
C GLY A 70 -5.10 -2.48 3.54
N SER A 71 -4.32 -1.46 3.89
CA SER A 71 -3.05 -1.58 4.61
C SER A 71 -3.24 -1.16 6.06
N TRP A 72 -2.69 -1.95 6.97
CA TRP A 72 -2.90 -1.88 8.40
C TRP A 72 -1.55 -1.92 9.12
N LEU A 73 -1.35 -1.02 10.07
CA LEU A 73 -0.09 -0.77 10.76
C LEU A 73 -0.23 -1.04 12.25
N ALA A 74 0.72 -1.73 12.86
CA ALA A 74 0.78 -1.94 14.30
C ALA A 74 2.22 -1.90 14.80
N THR A 75 2.40 -1.68 16.11
CA THR A 75 3.68 -1.85 16.79
C THR A 75 3.52 -2.85 17.92
N THR A 76 4.23 -3.98 17.82
CA THR A 76 4.10 -5.09 18.77
C THR A 76 5.48 -5.62 19.15
N GLY A 77 5.76 -5.68 20.46
CA GLY A 77 7.08 -6.09 20.95
C GLY A 77 8.21 -5.19 20.44
N GLY A 78 7.94 -3.89 20.24
CA GLY A 78 8.88 -2.92 19.68
C GLY A 78 9.19 -3.12 18.18
N LYS A 79 8.40 -3.94 17.47
CA LYS A 79 8.51 -4.14 16.02
C LYS A 79 7.31 -3.49 15.34
N GLU A 80 7.57 -2.76 14.27
CA GLU A 80 6.53 -2.34 13.35
C GLU A 80 6.09 -3.50 12.47
N VAL A 81 4.79 -3.56 12.23
CA VAL A 81 4.09 -4.60 11.51
C VAL A 81 3.17 -3.95 10.50
N VAL A 82 3.25 -4.42 9.26
CA VAL A 82 2.34 -4.03 8.17
C VAL A 82 1.56 -5.27 7.76
N LEU A 83 0.24 -5.20 7.82
CA LEU A 83 -0.69 -6.19 7.29
C LEU A 83 -1.43 -5.59 6.09
N ILE A 84 -1.39 -6.26 4.95
CA ILE A 84 -2.07 -5.84 3.73
C ILE A 84 -3.14 -6.88 3.43
N VAL A 85 -4.39 -6.44 3.23
CA VAL A 85 -5.51 -7.30 2.84
C VAL A 85 -6.12 -6.76 1.55
N ASN A 86 -6.27 -7.64 0.55
CA ASN A 86 -6.88 -7.28 -0.72
C ASN A 86 -7.51 -8.53 -1.37
N GLY A 87 -8.79 -8.45 -1.76
CA GLY A 87 -9.44 -9.50 -2.55
C GLY A 87 -9.33 -10.91 -1.94
N GLY A 88 -9.48 -11.03 -0.62
CA GLY A 88 -9.35 -12.30 0.10
C GLY A 88 -7.91 -12.80 0.32
N LYS A 89 -6.90 -12.04 -0.09
CA LYS A 89 -5.48 -12.32 0.14
C LYS A 89 -4.96 -11.46 1.29
N ALA A 90 -3.96 -11.97 2.00
CA ALA A 90 -3.28 -11.25 3.06
C ALA A 90 -1.76 -11.42 2.96
N ALA A 91 -1.01 -10.36 3.26
CA ALA A 91 0.43 -10.38 3.43
C ALA A 91 0.82 -9.60 4.68
N LEU A 92 1.82 -10.07 5.40
CA LEU A 92 2.32 -9.42 6.61
C LEU A 92 3.84 -9.26 6.56
N PHE A 93 4.30 -8.07 6.92
CA PHE A 93 5.71 -7.72 7.02
C PHE A 93 6.00 -7.17 8.40
N SER A 94 7.18 -7.47 8.94
CA SER A 94 7.65 -6.89 10.19
C SER A 94 9.14 -6.55 10.09
N THR A 95 9.54 -5.52 10.82
CA THR A 95 10.93 -5.02 10.88
C THR A 95 11.93 -6.05 11.41
N ASP A 96 11.48 -7.17 11.97
CA ASP A 96 12.31 -8.31 12.35
C ASP A 96 12.67 -9.27 11.19
N ARG A 97 12.49 -8.83 9.94
CA ARG A 97 12.65 -9.62 8.70
C ARG A 97 11.60 -10.74 8.53
N THR A 98 10.50 -10.68 9.27
CA THR A 98 9.36 -11.60 9.04
C THR A 98 8.57 -11.16 7.82
N THR A 99 8.30 -12.11 6.91
CA THR A 99 7.38 -11.96 5.78
C THR A 99 6.44 -13.16 5.75
N CYS A 100 5.14 -12.89 5.74
CA CYS A 100 4.10 -13.92 5.71
C CYS A 100 3.15 -13.66 4.56
N ALA A 101 2.66 -14.74 3.97
CA ALA A 101 1.64 -14.70 2.94
C ALA A 101 0.48 -15.62 3.32
N GLY A 102 -0.72 -15.27 2.87
CA GLY A 102 -1.90 -16.02 3.21
C GLY A 102 -3.18 -15.49 2.59
N SER A 103 -4.27 -15.86 3.23
CA SER A 103 -5.61 -15.53 2.79
C SER A 103 -6.47 -15.12 3.97
N THR A 104 -7.65 -14.67 3.60
CA THR A 104 -8.68 -14.33 4.55
C THR A 104 -9.95 -15.07 4.19
N ALA A 105 -10.65 -15.63 5.17
CA ALA A 105 -11.88 -16.40 4.98
C ALA A 105 -12.95 -15.96 5.98
N GLU A 106 -14.23 -16.21 5.68
CA GLU A 106 -15.29 -16.05 6.65
C GLU A 106 -15.56 -17.38 7.37
N GLU A 107 -15.62 -17.35 8.70
CA GLU A 107 -15.95 -18.49 9.55
C GLU A 107 -16.85 -18.01 10.69
N GLY A 108 -18.05 -18.59 10.83
CA GLY A 108 -18.99 -18.22 11.89
C GLY A 108 -19.38 -16.72 11.89
N GLY A 109 -19.46 -16.08 10.72
CA GLY A 109 -19.81 -14.66 10.58
C GLY A 109 -18.69 -13.67 10.93
N LYS A 110 -17.48 -14.18 11.17
CA LYS A 110 -16.26 -13.42 11.45
C LYS A 110 -15.22 -13.70 10.38
N HIS A 111 -14.32 -12.74 10.19
CA HIS A 111 -13.20 -12.92 9.28
C HIS A 111 -12.02 -13.59 9.99
N VAL A 112 -11.38 -14.53 9.33
CA VAL A 112 -10.21 -15.26 9.82
C VAL A 112 -9.06 -15.08 8.82
N LEU A 113 -7.93 -14.60 9.32
CA LEU A 113 -6.66 -14.52 8.61
C LEU A 113 -5.92 -15.84 8.79
N ARG A 114 -5.47 -16.42 7.68
CA ARG A 114 -4.64 -17.63 7.67
C ARG A 114 -3.34 -17.31 6.96
N LEU A 115 -2.27 -17.12 7.72
CA LEU A 115 -0.95 -16.76 7.24
C LEU A 115 0.03 -17.94 7.42
N SER A 116 0.89 -18.09 6.42
CA SER A 116 1.99 -19.05 6.39
C SER A 116 3.34 -18.36 6.58
N ALA A 117 4.38 -19.13 6.94
CA ALA A 117 5.73 -18.62 7.24
C ALA A 117 5.78 -17.55 8.35
N CYS A 118 4.77 -17.56 9.22
CA CYS A 118 4.58 -16.63 10.32
C CYS A 118 4.90 -17.31 11.66
N LYS A 119 5.59 -16.62 12.57
CA LYS A 119 5.89 -17.13 13.92
C LYS A 119 4.59 -17.26 14.74
N THR A 120 4.17 -16.16 15.36
CA THR A 120 3.02 -16.13 16.28
C THR A 120 1.73 -15.63 15.62
N ARG A 121 1.78 -15.25 14.34
CA ARG A 121 0.66 -14.69 13.56
C ARG A 121 0.18 -15.66 12.48
N THR A 122 -0.12 -16.91 12.85
CA THR A 122 -0.54 -17.95 11.90
C THR A 122 -2.03 -17.88 11.60
N THR A 123 -2.87 -18.01 12.63
CA THR A 123 -4.32 -17.85 12.54
C THR A 123 -4.76 -16.65 13.37
N GLY A 124 -5.50 -15.73 12.76
CA GLY A 124 -5.97 -14.52 13.41
C GLY A 124 -7.46 -14.28 13.18
N THR A 125 -8.25 -14.17 14.24
CA THR A 125 -9.68 -13.85 14.15
C THR A 125 -9.87 -12.34 14.21
N VAL A 126 -10.59 -11.76 13.25
CA VAL A 126 -10.97 -10.34 13.26
C VAL A 126 -12.07 -10.13 14.29
N ASP A 127 -11.72 -9.46 15.39
CA ASP A 127 -12.64 -9.12 16.46
C ASP A 127 -13.54 -7.95 16.04
N SER A 128 -12.92 -6.93 15.44
CA SER A 128 -13.60 -5.74 14.94
C SER A 128 -12.80 -5.07 13.83
N VAL A 129 -13.52 -4.43 12.91
CA VAL A 129 -12.94 -3.59 11.85
C VAL A 129 -13.82 -2.37 11.64
N ASN A 130 -13.19 -1.21 11.52
CA ASN A 130 -13.85 0.04 11.14
C ASN A 130 -12.95 0.81 10.16
N LYS A 131 -13.27 2.09 9.90
CA LYS A 131 -12.54 2.91 8.93
C LYS A 131 -11.06 3.10 9.30
N THR A 132 -10.71 3.14 10.57
CA THR A 132 -9.35 3.50 11.02
C THR A 132 -8.67 2.39 11.81
N THR A 133 -9.42 1.42 12.33
CA THR A 133 -8.93 0.45 13.29
C THR A 133 -9.35 -0.97 12.91
N LEU A 134 -8.42 -1.90 13.07
CA LEU A 134 -8.62 -3.35 12.93
C LEU A 134 -8.08 -4.03 14.19
N ARG A 135 -8.87 -4.90 14.81
CA ARG A 135 -8.43 -5.73 15.95
C ARG A 135 -8.45 -7.19 15.53
N VAL A 136 -7.31 -7.86 15.73
CA VAL A 136 -7.12 -9.27 15.40
C VAL A 136 -6.60 -10.01 16.62
N THR A 137 -7.24 -11.10 17.00
CA THR A 137 -6.73 -12.01 18.03
C THR A 137 -6.03 -13.19 17.39
N TRP A 138 -4.73 -13.35 17.67
CA TRP A 138 -3.87 -14.39 17.10
C TRP A 138 -3.77 -15.61 18.02
N GLU A 139 -3.90 -16.80 17.44
CA GLU A 139 -3.83 -18.08 18.17
C GLU A 139 -2.39 -18.47 18.56
N GLY A 140 -1.38 -17.91 17.90
CA GLY A 140 0.04 -18.25 18.12
C GLY A 140 0.68 -17.66 19.39
N GLY A 141 -0.12 -17.34 20.42
CA GLY A 141 0.35 -16.82 21.72
C GLY A 141 0.65 -15.32 21.76
N LEU A 142 0.45 -14.58 20.66
CA LEU A 142 0.60 -13.12 20.64
C LEU A 142 -0.55 -12.39 21.33
N GLY A 143 -1.73 -13.00 21.38
CA GLY A 143 -2.95 -12.36 21.87
C GLY A 143 -3.56 -11.39 20.85
N THR A 144 -4.24 -10.36 21.35
CA THR A 144 -4.91 -9.37 20.51
C THR A 144 -3.95 -8.27 20.06
N GLU A 145 -3.88 -8.04 18.75
CA GLU A 145 -3.13 -6.96 18.12
C GLU A 145 -4.11 -5.93 17.55
N THR A 146 -3.83 -4.65 17.80
CA THR A 146 -4.62 -3.54 17.27
C THR A 146 -3.82 -2.83 16.19
N TYR A 147 -4.43 -2.72 15.02
CA TYR A 147 -3.87 -2.08 13.85
C TYR A 147 -4.59 -0.77 13.55
N THR A 148 -3.85 0.18 13.00
CA THR A 148 -4.35 1.44 12.46
C THR A 148 -4.26 1.40 10.94
N ARG A 149 -5.29 1.86 10.24
CA ARG A 149 -5.27 1.93 8.78
C ARG A 149 -4.17 2.90 8.34
N ALA A 150 -3.38 2.50 7.35
CA ALA A 150 -2.49 3.42 6.65
C ALA A 150 -3.35 4.30 5.73
N GLU A 151 -3.41 5.60 6.00
CA GLU A 151 -4.03 6.58 5.11
C GLU A 151 -2.98 7.31 4.29
N GLY A 152 -3.28 7.59 3.01
CA GLY A 152 -2.50 8.34 2.02
C GLY A 152 -1.13 8.90 2.45
N GLY A 153 -0.09 8.06 2.49
CA GLY A 153 1.29 8.47 2.74
C GLY A 153 1.61 8.89 4.19
N ALA A 154 0.67 8.77 5.11
CA ALA A 154 0.89 9.07 6.53
C ALA A 154 1.72 7.95 7.18
N ILE A 155 2.98 8.30 7.48
CA ILE A 155 3.89 7.52 8.30
C ILE A 155 3.40 7.59 9.75
N PRO A 156 3.12 6.47 10.44
CA PRO A 156 2.68 6.52 11.83
C PRO A 156 3.70 7.23 12.69
N SER A 157 3.21 8.16 13.52
CA SER A 157 4.02 8.91 14.47
C SER A 157 4.72 7.94 15.42
N GLY A 158 6.05 7.92 15.44
CA GLY A 158 6.85 7.03 16.29
C GLY A 158 7.64 5.96 15.57
N LEU A 159 7.57 5.90 14.24
CA LEU A 159 8.61 5.27 13.43
C LEU A 159 9.96 5.89 13.81
N PRO A 160 10.98 5.11 14.24
CA PRO A 160 12.30 5.65 14.50
C PRO A 160 12.86 6.10 13.16
N THR A 161 12.67 7.39 12.85
CA THR A 161 13.44 8.10 11.85
C THR A 161 14.84 8.20 12.41
N ALA A 162 15.61 7.11 12.28
CA ALA A 162 17.02 7.12 12.52
C ALA A 162 17.56 8.30 11.71
N SER A 163 18.07 9.29 12.43
CA SER A 163 18.80 10.42 11.86
C SER A 163 19.85 9.81 10.95
N LEU A 164 19.66 9.95 9.63
CA LEU A 164 20.70 9.66 8.67
C LEU A 164 21.81 10.65 8.99
N GLY A 165 22.83 10.15 9.71
CA GLY A 165 23.94 10.96 10.19
C GLY A 165 24.53 11.79 9.05
N SER A 166 24.69 13.08 9.33
CA SER A 166 25.38 14.04 8.46
C SER A 166 26.86 13.73 8.32
#